data_AF-A0A7S2IFF7-F1
#
_entry.id   AF-A0A7S2IFF7-F1
#
_cell.length_a   1.000
_cell.length_b   1.000
_cell.length_c   1.000
_cell.angle_alpha   90.00
_cell.angle_beta   90.00
_cell.angle_gamma   90.00
#
_symmetry.space_group_name_H-M   'P 1'
#
loop_
_entity.id
_entity.type
_entity.pdbx_description
1 polymer ?
#
loop_
_entity_poly.entity_id
_entity_poly.type
_entity_poly.pdbx_seq_one_letter_code
_entity_poly.pdbx_strand_id
1 'polypeptide(L)'
;CKGLTSLTLGASVLSIGGNAFSHCIGIASLVIPDSVKTIGSYAFFGCKGLTSLTLGASVLSIGGNAFSHCIGIASLVIPDSVKTIGSYAFFGCKGLTSL
;
A
#
# COMPACT_ATOMS: atom_id res chain seq x y z
N CYS A 1 -1.82 -7.42 -11.45
CA CYS A 1 -1.38 -8.84 -11.58
C CYS A 1 -2.48 -9.79 -11.09
N LYS A 2 -3.29 -10.39 -11.98
CA LYS A 2 -4.56 -11.05 -11.60
C LYS A 2 -4.41 -12.40 -10.86
N GLY A 3 -3.29 -13.11 -11.07
CA GLY A 3 -3.04 -14.41 -10.43
C GLY A 3 -2.16 -14.35 -9.18
N LEU A 4 -1.67 -13.17 -8.78
CA LEU A 4 -0.82 -13.05 -7.59
C LEU A 4 -1.70 -13.00 -6.34
N THR A 5 -1.63 -14.06 -5.55
CA THR A 5 -2.42 -14.24 -4.31
C THR A 5 -1.62 -13.96 -3.05
N SER A 6 -0.28 -14.10 -3.13
CA SER A 6 0.66 -13.81 -2.05
C SER A 6 1.77 -12.90 -2.55
N LEU A 7 2.15 -11.93 -1.72
CA LEU A 7 3.28 -11.03 -1.98
C LEU A 7 4.15 -10.94 -0.72
N THR A 8 5.40 -11.38 -0.84
CA THR A 8 6.42 -11.21 0.20
C THR A 8 7.48 -10.25 -0.34
N LEU A 9 7.67 -9.13 0.36
CA LEU A 9 8.74 -8.17 0.03
C LEU A 9 9.98 -8.52 0.86
N GLY A 10 11.14 -8.54 0.21
CA GLY A 10 12.41 -8.84 0.89
C GLY A 10 12.82 -7.73 1.86
N ALA A 11 13.52 -8.10 2.94
CA ALA A 11 13.99 -7.16 3.97
C ALA A 11 15.04 -6.14 3.46
N SER A 12 15.54 -6.29 2.24
CA SER A 12 16.46 -5.33 1.60
C SER A 12 15.75 -4.38 0.62
N VAL A 13 14.43 -4.49 0.45
CA VAL A 13 13.67 -3.60 -0.44
C VAL A 13 13.58 -2.22 0.20
N LEU A 14 14.17 -1.22 -0.46
CA LEU A 14 14.19 0.17 0.03
C LEU A 14 13.05 1.01 -0.55
N SER A 15 12.54 0.67 -1.72
CA SER A 15 11.46 1.39 -2.38
C SER A 15 10.56 0.46 -3.18
N ILE A 16 9.29 0.84 -3.28
CA ILE A 16 8.30 0.19 -4.14
C ILE A 16 8.03 1.13 -5.29
N GLY A 17 8.32 0.69 -6.51
CA GLY A 17 8.16 1.50 -7.71
C GLY A 17 6.71 1.92 -7.97
N GLY A 18 6.54 3.02 -8.71
CA GLY A 18 5.21 3.41 -9.16
C GLY A 18 4.58 2.32 -10.02
N ASN A 19 3.27 2.09 -9.84
CA ASN A 19 2.50 1.02 -10.50
C ASN A 19 2.97 -0.43 -10.25
N ALA A 20 3.97 -0.69 -9.39
CA ALA A 20 4.60 -2.00 -9.25
C ALA A 20 3.62 -3.18 -9.04
N PHE A 21 2.57 -2.95 -8.27
CA PHE A 21 1.52 -3.91 -7.96
C PHE A 21 0.12 -3.37 -8.29
N SER A 22 0.03 -2.45 -9.27
CA SER A 22 -1.26 -1.93 -9.72
C SER A 22 -2.17 -3.06 -10.21
N HIS A 23 -3.44 -2.99 -9.80
CA HIS A 23 -4.49 -3.97 -10.09
C HIS A 23 -4.11 -5.42 -9.72
N CYS A 24 -3.34 -5.62 -8.64
CA CYS A 24 -3.11 -6.93 -8.05
C CYS A 24 -4.28 -7.29 -7.12
N ILE A 25 -5.39 -7.69 -7.75
CA ILE A 25 -6.68 -7.93 -7.07
C ILE A 25 -6.72 -9.18 -6.19
N GLY A 26 -5.75 -10.10 -6.33
CA GLY A 26 -5.71 -11.36 -5.59
C GLY A 26 -4.97 -11.29 -4.25
N ILE A 27 -4.22 -10.21 -3.98
CA ILE A 27 -3.46 -10.07 -2.74
C ILE A 27 -4.42 -9.70 -1.62
N ALA A 28 -4.57 -10.58 -0.63
CA ALA A 28 -5.45 -10.35 0.52
C ALA A 28 -4.78 -9.61 1.68
N SER A 29 -3.50 -9.91 1.92
CA SER A 29 -2.71 -9.32 3.01
C SER A 29 -1.36 -8.85 2.49
N LEU A 30 -0.91 -7.71 2.98
CA LEU A 30 0.36 -7.11 2.61
C LEU A 30 1.06 -6.52 3.84
N VAL A 31 2.32 -6.91 4.03
CA VAL A 31 3.24 -6.30 4.99
C VAL A 31 4.30 -5.55 4.19
N ILE A 32 4.35 -4.23 4.36
CA ILE A 32 5.45 -3.40 3.88
C ILE A 32 6.57 -3.48 4.94
N PRO A 33 7.76 -4.01 4.63
CA PRO A 33 8.80 -4.18 5.63
C PRO A 33 9.42 -2.85 6.07
N ASP A 34 10.03 -2.84 7.25
CA ASP A 34 10.69 -1.67 7.86
C ASP A 34 11.91 -1.15 7.05
N SER A 35 12.36 -1.89 6.04
CA SER A 35 13.39 -1.41 5.12
C SER A 35 12.87 -0.39 4.11
N VAL A 36 11.56 -0.42 3.81
CA VAL A 36 10.95 0.42 2.78
C VAL A 36 10.84 1.85 3.27
N LYS A 37 11.41 2.77 2.50
CA LYS A 37 11.35 4.22 2.74
C LYS A 37 10.29 4.91 1.88
N THR A 38 10.02 4.39 0.68
CA THR A 38 9.17 5.06 -0.30
C THR A 38 8.23 4.08 -0.99
N ILE A 39 6.95 4.44 -1.05
CA ILE A 39 5.93 3.76 -1.84
C ILE A 39 5.55 4.69 -3.00
N GLY A 40 5.80 4.26 -4.24
CA GLY A 40 5.60 5.07 -5.43
C GLY A 40 4.12 5.33 -5.76
N SER A 41 3.89 6.31 -6.64
CA SER A 41 2.54 6.63 -7.12
C SER A 41 1.89 5.42 -7.78
N TYR A 42 0.61 5.20 -7.50
CA TYR A 42 -0.17 4.06 -8.00
C TYR A 42 0.39 2.66 -7.65
N ALA A 43 1.34 2.53 -6.72
CA ALA A 43 2.03 1.26 -6.44
C ALA A 43 1.09 0.09 -6.18
N PHE A 44 -0.02 0.31 -5.49
CA PHE A 44 -1.07 -0.67 -5.17
C PHE A 44 -2.45 -0.20 -5.64
N PHE A 45 -2.50 0.62 -6.69
CA PHE A 45 -3.75 1.16 -7.21
C PHE A 45 -4.73 0.03 -7.58
N GLY A 46 -5.96 0.10 -7.07
CA GLY A 46 -7.01 -0.87 -7.40
C GLY A 46 -6.75 -2.29 -6.93
N CYS A 47 -5.92 -2.50 -5.90
CA CYS A 47 -5.77 -3.80 -5.21
C CYS A 47 -7.02 -4.10 -4.37
N LYS A 48 -8.12 -4.43 -5.04
CA LYS A 48 -9.45 -4.60 -4.42
C LYS A 48 -9.55 -5.74 -3.41
N GLY A 49 -8.72 -6.77 -3.55
CA GLY A 49 -8.68 -7.90 -2.61
C GLY A 49 -7.92 -7.59 -1.32
N LEU A 50 -7.18 -6.47 -1.25
CA LEU A 50 -6.36 -6.14 -0.10
C LEU A 50 -7.25 -5.73 1.08
N THR A 51 -7.29 -6.56 2.11
CA THR A 51 -8.08 -6.35 3.33
C THR A 51 -7.22 -6.04 4.55
N SER A 52 -5.99 -6.55 4.57
CA SER A 52 -5.01 -6.31 5.64
C SER A 52 -3.76 -5.66 5.08
N LEU A 53 -3.43 -4.47 5.59
CA LEU A 53 -2.23 -3.72 5.24
C LEU A 53 -1.48 -3.30 6.50
N THR A 54 -0.20 -3.65 6.58
CA THR A 54 0.72 -3.16 7.60
C THR A 54 1.82 -2.36 6.93
N LEU A 55 2.00 -1.12 7.37
CA LEU A 55 3.08 -0.24 6.92
C LEU A 55 4.29 -0.38 7.86
N GLY A 56 5.48 -0.54 7.28
CA GLY A 56 6.72 -0.58 8.05
C GLY A 56 6.97 0.76 8.76
N ALA A 57 7.58 0.70 9.93
CA ALA A 57 7.79 1.85 10.81
C ALA A 57 8.74 2.90 10.21
N SER A 58 9.43 2.59 9.12
CA SER A 58 10.38 3.48 8.42
C SER A 58 9.83 4.15 7.17
N VAL A 59 8.58 3.90 6.78
CA VAL A 59 8.02 4.49 5.56
C VAL A 59 7.99 6.02 5.70
N LEU A 60 8.69 6.72 4.81
CA LEU A 60 8.77 8.18 4.83
C LEU A 60 7.78 8.83 3.86
N SER A 61 7.45 8.15 2.76
CA SER A 61 6.65 8.72 1.68
C SER A 61 5.69 7.70 1.05
N ILE A 62 4.43 8.13 0.91
CA ILE A 62 3.37 7.41 0.20
C ILE A 62 2.97 8.24 -1.01
N GLY A 63 3.16 7.70 -2.21
CA GLY A 63 2.91 8.39 -3.48
C GLY A 63 1.43 8.66 -3.77
N GLY A 64 1.19 9.53 -4.75
CA GLY A 64 -0.16 9.85 -5.20
C GLY A 64 -0.89 8.60 -5.69
N ASN A 65 -2.16 8.45 -5.29
CA ASN A 65 -2.99 7.30 -5.62
C ASN A 65 -2.41 5.92 -5.22
N ALA A 66 -1.39 5.85 -4.35
CA ALA A 66 -0.65 4.63 -4.06
C ALA A 66 -1.54 3.44 -3.65
N PHE A 67 -2.60 3.69 -2.87
CA PHE A 67 -3.60 2.70 -2.43
C PHE A 67 -5.01 3.09 -2.89
N SER A 68 -5.14 3.96 -3.90
CA SER A 68 -6.45 4.39 -4.36
C SER A 68 -7.25 3.19 -4.88
N HIS A 69 -8.55 3.15 -4.55
CA HIS A 69 -9.49 2.07 -4.85
C HIS A 69 -9.14 0.70 -4.24
N CYS A 70 -8.33 0.67 -3.17
CA CYS A 70 -8.21 -0.50 -2.29
C CYS A 70 -9.43 -0.61 -1.37
N ILE A 71 -10.55 -1.08 -1.94
CA ILE A 71 -11.86 -1.04 -1.28
C ILE A 71 -11.99 -1.95 -0.05
N GLY A 72 -11.13 -2.97 0.09
CA GLY A 72 -11.20 -3.98 1.15
C GLY A 72 -10.50 -3.60 2.45
N ILE A 73 -9.63 -2.59 2.45
CA ILE A 73 -8.88 -2.18 3.65
C ILE A 73 -9.86 -1.56 4.64
N ALA A 74 -10.01 -2.18 5.82
CA ALA A 74 -10.95 -1.73 6.84
C ALA A 74 -10.36 -0.69 7.81
N SER A 75 -9.09 -0.88 8.14
CA SER A 75 -8.32 -0.07 9.10
C SER A 75 -6.88 0.07 8.63
N LEU A 76 -6.27 1.22 8.86
CA LEU A 76 -4.89 1.47 8.50
C LEU A 76 -4.25 2.37 9.54
N VAL A 77 -3.13 1.93 10.11
CA VAL A 77 -2.29 2.80 10.94
C VAL A 77 -1.23 3.43 10.04
N ILE A 78 -1.16 4.76 10.02
CA ILE A 78 -0.08 5.50 9.35
C ILE A 78 1.07 5.66 10.35
N PRO A 79 2.27 5.14 10.07
CA PRO A 79 3.42 5.32 10.96
C PRO A 79 3.80 6.80 11.13
N ASP A 80 4.24 7.19 12.33
CA ASP A 80 4.69 8.56 12.64
C ASP A 80 5.86 9.04 11.77
N SER A 81 6.59 8.11 11.16
CA SER A 81 7.69 8.41 10.25
C SER A 81 7.24 8.93 8.88
N VAL A 82 5.97 8.78 8.52
CA VAL A 82 5.42 9.23 7.24
C VAL A 82 5.40 10.75 7.20
N LYS A 83 6.24 11.33 6.34
CA LYS A 83 6.38 12.78 6.16
C LYS A 83 5.50 13.33 5.04
N THR A 84 5.22 12.51 4.03
CA THR A 84 4.49 12.94 2.83
C THR A 84 3.48 11.88 2.41
N ILE A 85 2.22 12.30 2.24
CA ILE A 85 1.16 11.50 1.64
C ILE A 85 0.71 12.24 0.38
N GLY A 86 0.88 11.59 -0.77
CA GLY A 86 0.51 12.14 -2.06
C GLY A 86 -0.99 12.27 -2.24
N SER A 87 -1.39 13.14 -3.16
CA SER A 87 -2.79 13.37 -3.52
C SER A 87 -3.51 12.05 -3.79
N TYR A 88 -4.71 11.91 -3.22
CA TYR A 88 -5.58 10.75 -3.45
C TYR A 88 -4.96 9.39 -3.06
N ALA A 89 -3.91 9.35 -2.21
CA ALA A 89 -3.23 8.10 -1.83
C ALA A 89 -4.19 6.99 -1.38
N PHE A 90 -5.28 7.33 -0.69
CA PHE A 90 -6.32 6.40 -0.23
C PHE A 90 -7.71 6.70 -0.83
N PHE A 91 -7.77 7.42 -1.96
CA PHE A 91 -9.03 7.78 -2.59
C PHE A 91 -9.83 6.54 -2.99
N GLY A 92 -11.10 6.47 -2.60
CA GLY A 92 -11.97 5.35 -2.92
C GLY A 92 -11.72 4.08 -2.08
N CYS A 93 -10.92 4.15 -1.01
CA CYS A 93 -10.83 3.09 0.00
C CYS A 93 -12.10 3.06 0.87
N LYS A 94 -13.21 2.58 0.30
CA LYS A 94 -14.54 2.64 0.93
C LYS A 94 -14.66 1.86 2.23
N GLY A 95 -13.84 0.82 2.43
CA GLY A 95 -13.81 0.05 3.67
C GLY A 95 -13.10 0.77 4.82
N LEU A 96 -12.30 1.81 4.52
CA LEU A 96 -11.46 2.47 5.51
C LEU A 96 -12.33 3.30 6.46
N THR A 97 -12.58 2.74 7.64
CA THR A 97 -13.45 3.33 8.66
C THR A 97 -12.66 3.84 9.87
N SER A 98 -11.38 3.47 9.98
CA SER A 98 -10.46 3.93 11.02
C SER A 98 -9.09 4.21 10.43
N LEU A 99 -8.48 5.31 10.89
CA LEU A 99 -7.10 5.72 10.62
C LEU A 99 -6.30 5.79 11.92
#